data_AF-A0A0V0UI35-F1
#
_entry.id   AF-A0A0V0UI35-F1
#
_cell.length_a   1.000
_cell.length_b   1.000
_cell.length_c   1.000
_cell.angle_alpha   90.00
_cell.angle_beta   90.00
_cell.angle_gamma   90.00
#
_symmetry.space_group_name_H-M   'P 1'
#
loop_
_entity.id
_entity.type
_entity.pdbx_description
1 polymer ?
#
loop_
_entity_poly.entity_id
_entity_poly.type
_entity_poly.pdbx_seq_one_letter_code
_entity_poly.pdbx_strand_id
1 'polypeptide(L)'
;LNCTAHAKMFFCDKRFIIYKLNQIANNTAGLFNGKRFVFIDSSAKLSSFWILSENDIDEEESFLHSSLNSFYSSSKADKAETSVIMYNDWPPYARKSLTTYSTKGTTRPQNSMWMIHNIPSFPDHRKFYWPEYATKQAHIVFCLTLPYDTFSQWVSQIAYENPLIYFHNVPKRERTNVVDSLLYGKGVIAEPNYRFSNSLKTVGGERLFLFSKLAESNMDMYQLIGKMYNATFRFWEKSDEADQKLDNICSRYLTVKRIYGNIYLFLNNPEQIAHEDYKTGINCSELVNELEIQLCKKWKFHHLPLNSCPREDYLWKLMFYRFGTGPGIKNNDDASKWLIELNGKKIWCFGSLPRERQQILCSGGMICMQNEKIWNAFDASIKFTKAESCI
;
A
#
# COMPACT_ATOMS: atom_id res chain seq x y z
N LEU A 1 23.17 -3.24 37.70
CA LEU A 1 22.05 -4.05 37.16
C LEU A 1 22.19 -4.05 35.64
N ASN A 2 22.74 -5.14 35.12
CA ASN A 2 23.13 -5.30 33.73
C ASN A 2 21.91 -5.32 32.80
N CYS A 3 21.97 -4.52 31.73
CA CYS A 3 21.13 -4.70 30.55
C CYS A 3 21.74 -5.80 29.68
N THR A 4 21.24 -7.02 29.81
CA THR A 4 21.54 -8.11 28.87
C THR A 4 20.46 -8.23 27.81
N ALA A 5 20.92 -8.28 26.57
CA ALA A 5 20.23 -8.49 25.32
C ALA A 5 19.16 -9.59 25.36
N HIS A 6 17.93 -9.22 24.99
CA HIS A 6 17.03 -10.01 24.14
C HIS A 6 16.18 -9.00 23.35
N ALA A 7 16.06 -9.22 22.05
CA ALA A 7 15.56 -8.29 21.04
C ALA A 7 14.22 -7.62 21.40
N LYS A 8 14.27 -6.35 21.79
CA LYS A 8 13.12 -5.43 21.70
C LYS A 8 12.96 -5.02 20.24
N MET A 9 12.14 -5.76 19.49
CA MET A 9 11.66 -5.26 18.20
C MET A 9 10.53 -4.27 18.47
N PHE A 10 10.85 -2.99 18.36
CA PHE A 10 9.96 -1.86 18.65
C PHE A 10 8.72 -1.88 17.73
N PHE A 11 7.55 -2.09 18.34
CA PHE A 11 6.24 -2.20 17.68
C PHE A 11 5.47 -0.87 17.50
N CYS A 12 6.06 0.29 17.77
CA CYS A 12 5.30 1.55 17.83
C CYS A 12 5.68 2.66 16.86
N ASP A 13 6.76 2.56 16.06
CA ASP A 13 7.23 3.72 15.27
C ASP A 13 7.36 3.48 13.76
N LYS A 14 7.02 2.29 13.25
CA LYS A 14 7.26 1.96 11.84
C LYS A 14 5.96 1.80 11.06
N ARG A 15 5.60 2.84 10.30
CA ARG A 15 4.60 2.75 9.23
C ARG A 15 5.26 2.06 8.06
N PHE A 16 4.62 1.03 7.51
CA PHE A 16 5.15 0.36 6.34
C PHE A 16 4.10 0.12 5.27
N ILE A 17 4.53 0.32 4.03
CA ILE A 17 3.89 -0.23 2.84
C ILE A 17 4.78 -1.38 2.41
N ILE A 18 4.27 -2.60 2.48
CA ILE A 18 4.91 -3.78 1.91
C ILE A 18 4.31 -4.01 0.53
N TYR A 19 5.17 -4.19 -0.47
CA TYR A 19 4.83 -4.64 -1.80
C TYR A 19 5.46 -6.01 -2.04
N LYS A 20 4.65 -7.05 -1.87
CA LYS A 20 5.05 -8.44 -2.07
C LYS A 20 5.09 -8.75 -3.57
N LEU A 21 6.15 -9.41 -4.05
CA LEU A 21 6.46 -9.59 -5.48
C LEU A 21 5.90 -10.89 -6.04
N ASN A 22 5.33 -10.84 -7.25
CA ASN A 22 4.75 -12.01 -7.91
C ASN A 22 5.77 -13.16 -8.09
N GLN A 23 5.26 -14.37 -8.29
CA GLN A 23 6.12 -15.51 -8.60
C GLN A 23 6.36 -15.57 -10.12
N ILE A 24 7.63 -15.70 -10.54
CA ILE A 24 7.98 -15.95 -11.95
C ILE A 24 8.31 -17.43 -12.13
N ALA A 25 7.68 -18.10 -13.10
CA ALA A 25 8.07 -19.42 -13.63
C ALA A 25 8.38 -20.52 -12.59
N ASN A 26 7.46 -20.85 -11.68
CA ASN A 26 7.67 -21.85 -10.60
C ASN A 26 8.98 -21.65 -9.82
N ASN A 27 9.57 -20.46 -9.87
CA ASN A 27 10.78 -20.16 -9.15
C ASN A 27 10.43 -20.16 -7.67
N THR A 28 11.06 -21.04 -6.90
CA THR A 28 10.90 -21.14 -5.45
C THR A 28 12.02 -20.43 -4.70
N ALA A 29 13.02 -19.88 -5.40
CA ALA A 29 14.18 -19.21 -4.83
C ALA A 29 14.40 -17.80 -5.42
N GLY A 30 15.01 -16.90 -4.65
CA GLY A 30 15.36 -15.56 -5.13
C GLY A 30 14.19 -14.56 -5.20
N LEU A 31 14.40 -13.45 -5.92
CA LEU A 31 13.58 -12.23 -5.80
C LEU A 31 12.10 -12.41 -6.17
N PHE A 32 11.78 -13.28 -7.13
CA PHE A 32 10.41 -13.53 -7.60
C PHE A 32 9.94 -14.93 -7.23
N ASN A 33 10.23 -15.35 -5.99
CA ASN A 33 9.77 -16.63 -5.43
C ASN A 33 8.29 -16.62 -4.98
N GLY A 34 7.61 -15.47 -5.09
CA GLY A 34 6.24 -15.29 -4.61
C GLY A 34 6.10 -14.99 -3.11
N LYS A 35 7.20 -14.74 -2.41
CA LYS A 35 7.23 -14.43 -0.97
C LYS A 35 8.18 -13.28 -0.62
N ARG A 36 9.17 -12.97 -1.46
CA ARG A 36 9.96 -11.74 -1.33
C ARG A 36 9.10 -10.51 -1.48
N PHE A 37 9.53 -9.45 -0.82
CA PHE A 37 8.85 -8.18 -0.87
C PHE A 37 9.81 -7.02 -0.81
N VAL A 38 9.33 -5.87 -1.24
CA VAL A 38 9.98 -4.60 -0.99
C VAL A 38 9.09 -3.77 -0.08
N PHE A 39 9.66 -2.80 0.62
CA PHE A 39 8.88 -1.97 1.52
C PHE A 39 9.37 -0.54 1.58
N ILE A 40 8.47 0.36 1.97
CA ILE A 40 8.77 1.73 2.39
C ILE A 40 8.51 1.79 3.89
N ASP A 41 9.50 2.19 4.67
CA ASP A 41 9.35 2.49 6.10
C ASP A 41 9.40 4.02 6.31
N SER A 42 8.54 4.53 7.20
CA SER A 42 8.63 5.88 7.77
C SER A 42 10.03 6.32 8.21
N SER A 43 10.90 5.39 8.62
CA SER A 43 12.28 5.69 9.04
C SER A 43 13.26 5.90 7.88
N ALA A 44 12.86 5.59 6.63
CA ALA A 44 13.75 5.70 5.48
C ALA A 44 14.15 7.17 5.22
N LYS A 45 15.46 7.44 5.28
CA LYS A 45 16.06 8.74 4.98
C LYS A 45 15.99 9.07 3.48
N LEU A 46 16.02 8.06 2.62
CA LEU A 46 15.91 8.22 1.17
C LEU A 46 14.44 8.13 0.76
N SER A 47 13.97 9.18 0.09
CA SER A 47 12.55 9.54 -0.01
C SER A 47 11.79 8.91 -1.18
N SER A 48 12.44 8.21 -2.11
CA SER A 48 11.81 7.81 -3.38
C SER A 48 12.08 6.36 -3.78
N PHE A 49 12.69 5.56 -2.92
CA PHE A 49 13.14 4.21 -3.26
C PHE A 49 12.55 3.15 -2.33
N TRP A 50 12.31 1.98 -2.90
CA TRP A 50 11.90 0.79 -2.20
C TRP A 50 13.09 0.12 -1.52
N ILE A 51 12.88 -0.44 -0.33
CA ILE A 51 13.89 -1.22 0.38
C ILE A 51 13.57 -2.69 0.14
N LEU A 52 14.56 -3.46 -0.33
CA LEU A 52 14.40 -4.90 -0.50
C LEU A 52 14.38 -5.58 0.87
N SER A 53 13.41 -6.46 1.13
CA SER A 53 13.42 -7.29 2.34
C SER A 53 14.62 -8.23 2.32
N GLU A 54 15.20 -8.54 3.49
CA GLU A 54 16.24 -9.57 3.61
C GLU A 54 15.62 -10.98 3.64
N ASN A 55 14.43 -11.11 4.22
CA ASN A 55 13.72 -12.35 4.46
C ASN A 55 12.43 -12.42 3.61
N ASP A 56 11.89 -13.63 3.42
CA ASP A 56 10.56 -13.83 2.86
C ASP A 56 9.47 -13.28 3.79
N ILE A 57 8.30 -12.95 3.24
CA ILE A 57 7.18 -12.34 3.97
C ILE A 57 6.56 -13.28 5.03
N ASP A 58 6.83 -14.57 4.94
CA ASP A 58 6.28 -15.60 5.83
C ASP A 58 7.29 -16.18 6.83
N GLU A 59 8.52 -15.69 6.82
CA GLU A 59 9.52 -15.96 7.85
C GLU A 59 9.22 -15.21 9.15
N GLU A 60 9.68 -15.74 10.28
CA GLU A 60 9.31 -15.23 11.62
C GLU A 60 9.85 -13.81 11.88
N GLU A 61 11.01 -13.53 11.31
CA GLU A 61 11.75 -12.27 11.34
C GLU A 61 11.12 -11.19 10.45
N SER A 62 10.17 -11.57 9.58
CA SER A 62 9.52 -10.61 8.70
C SER A 62 8.68 -9.59 9.48
N PHE A 63 8.57 -8.38 8.93
CA PHE A 63 7.72 -7.32 9.50
C PHE A 63 6.26 -7.76 9.63
N LEU A 64 5.77 -8.53 8.65
CA LEU A 64 4.38 -9.00 8.65
C LEU A 64 4.14 -10.04 9.75
N HIS A 65 5.01 -11.05 9.84
CA HIS A 65 4.90 -12.09 10.87
C HIS A 65 4.97 -11.48 12.26
N SER A 66 6.01 -10.71 12.52
CA SER A 66 6.23 -10.09 13.82
C SER A 66 5.04 -9.20 14.25
N SER A 67 4.44 -8.43 13.33
CA SER A 67 3.26 -7.58 13.58
C SER A 67 2.02 -8.34 14.06
N LEU A 68 1.90 -9.61 13.68
CA LEU A 68 0.82 -10.47 14.11
C LEU A 68 1.24 -11.48 15.19
N ASN A 69 2.54 -11.66 15.40
CA ASN A 69 3.08 -12.69 16.29
C ASN A 69 2.56 -12.54 17.72
N SER A 70 2.48 -11.31 18.25
CA SER A 70 1.94 -11.10 19.60
C SER A 70 0.49 -11.58 19.78
N PHE A 71 -0.32 -11.65 18.71
CA PHE A 71 -1.61 -12.31 18.78
C PHE A 71 -1.46 -13.84 18.73
N TYR A 72 -0.65 -14.37 17.83
CA TYR A 72 -0.53 -15.82 17.65
C TYR A 72 0.13 -16.54 18.83
N SER A 73 1.17 -15.95 19.42
CA SER A 73 1.94 -16.50 20.54
C SER A 73 1.28 -16.31 21.91
N SER A 74 0.22 -15.51 22.00
CA SER A 74 -0.51 -15.27 23.25
C SER A 74 -1.21 -16.53 23.77
N SER A 75 -1.25 -16.68 25.10
CA SER A 75 -2.00 -17.75 25.77
C SER A 75 -3.51 -17.63 25.50
N LYS A 76 -4.29 -18.68 25.80
CA LYS A 76 -5.76 -18.61 25.65
C LYS A 76 -6.39 -17.50 26.51
N ALA A 77 -5.85 -17.27 27.70
CA ALA A 77 -6.34 -16.22 28.60
C ALA A 77 -5.97 -14.83 28.04
N ASP A 78 -4.73 -14.63 27.60
CA ASP A 78 -4.29 -13.35 27.03
C ASP A 78 -5.00 -13.04 25.71
N LYS A 79 -5.28 -14.07 24.90
CA LYS A 79 -6.06 -13.94 23.67
C LYS A 79 -7.47 -13.41 23.93
N ALA A 80 -8.09 -13.72 25.07
CA ALA A 80 -9.41 -13.18 25.43
C ALA A 80 -9.37 -11.67 25.72
N GLU A 81 -8.24 -11.17 26.22
CA GLU A 81 -8.01 -9.74 26.48
C GLU A 81 -7.34 -8.99 25.31
N THR A 82 -6.90 -9.72 24.28
CA THR A 82 -6.24 -9.14 23.09
C THR A 82 -7.27 -8.72 22.07
N SER A 83 -7.39 -7.42 21.84
CA SER A 83 -8.32 -6.90 20.83
C SER A 83 -7.81 -7.13 19.41
N VAL A 84 -8.58 -7.88 18.62
CA VAL A 84 -8.34 -8.13 17.21
C VAL A 84 -9.66 -8.26 16.45
N ILE A 85 -9.73 -7.65 15.27
CA ILE A 85 -10.85 -7.82 14.33
C ILE A 85 -10.24 -8.13 12.98
N MET A 86 -10.62 -9.26 12.38
CA MET A 86 -10.15 -9.69 11.08
C MET A 86 -11.31 -9.76 10.09
N TYR A 87 -11.10 -9.20 8.91
CA TYR A 87 -12.13 -9.10 7.89
C TYR A 87 -11.56 -9.30 6.49
N ASN A 88 -12.30 -10.02 5.65
CA ASN A 88 -11.87 -10.40 4.30
C ASN A 88 -13.09 -10.90 3.52
N ASP A 89 -13.31 -10.43 2.30
CA ASP A 89 -14.35 -10.94 1.38
C ASP A 89 -14.11 -12.40 0.94
N TRP A 90 -12.85 -12.86 1.01
CA TRP A 90 -12.46 -14.25 0.80
C TRP A 90 -11.64 -14.74 2.00
N PRO A 91 -12.28 -15.04 3.14
CA PRO A 91 -11.59 -15.39 4.36
C PRO A 91 -10.94 -16.78 4.25
N PRO A 92 -9.98 -17.11 5.14
CA PRO A 92 -9.41 -18.44 5.22
C PRO A 92 -10.50 -19.52 5.28
N TYR A 93 -10.28 -20.64 4.59
CA TYR A 93 -11.20 -21.79 4.53
C TYR A 93 -12.52 -21.57 3.75
N ALA A 94 -12.79 -20.36 3.25
CA ALA A 94 -13.90 -20.14 2.34
C ALA A 94 -13.58 -20.63 0.93
N ARG A 95 -14.55 -21.32 0.30
CA ARG A 95 -14.40 -21.89 -1.05
C ARG A 95 -14.38 -20.82 -2.16
N LYS A 96 -15.02 -19.68 -1.93
CA LYS A 96 -15.15 -18.58 -2.90
C LYS A 96 -15.22 -17.23 -2.20
N SER A 97 -14.83 -16.18 -2.92
CA SER A 97 -15.02 -14.79 -2.48
C SER A 97 -16.50 -14.40 -2.46
N LEU A 98 -16.86 -13.51 -1.56
CA LEU A 98 -18.13 -12.77 -1.60
C LEU A 98 -17.98 -11.54 -2.49
N THR A 99 -18.75 -11.46 -3.57
CA THR A 99 -18.58 -10.43 -4.60
C THR A 99 -19.23 -9.08 -4.28
N THR A 100 -20.00 -8.98 -3.20
CA THR A 100 -20.67 -7.75 -2.76
C THR A 100 -19.80 -6.86 -1.88
N TYR A 101 -18.69 -7.40 -1.37
CA TYR A 101 -17.76 -6.72 -0.46
C TYR A 101 -16.34 -6.83 -1.04
N SER A 102 -15.48 -5.85 -0.83
CA SER A 102 -14.09 -5.94 -1.30
C SER A 102 -13.04 -5.82 -0.19
N THR A 103 -13.38 -5.17 0.92
CA THR A 103 -12.39 -4.77 1.93
C THR A 103 -11.80 -5.95 2.70
N LYS A 104 -10.48 -5.91 2.93
CA LYS A 104 -9.72 -6.91 3.70
C LYS A 104 -8.74 -6.23 4.63
N GLY A 105 -8.52 -6.80 5.81
CA GLY A 105 -7.61 -6.24 6.78
C GLY A 105 -7.75 -6.83 8.19
N THR A 106 -6.97 -6.26 9.10
CA THR A 106 -7.01 -6.58 10.51
C THR A 106 -6.73 -5.35 11.36
N THR A 107 -7.44 -5.21 12.48
CA THR A 107 -7.19 -4.15 13.46
C THR A 107 -6.72 -4.76 14.77
N ARG A 108 -5.69 -4.16 15.37
CA ARG A 108 -5.20 -4.48 16.71
C ARG A 108 -5.00 -3.18 17.48
N PRO A 109 -6.05 -2.62 18.11
CA PRO A 109 -6.00 -1.29 18.68
C PRO A 109 -5.02 -1.16 19.83
N GLN A 110 -4.87 -2.21 20.66
CA GLN A 110 -3.88 -2.23 21.75
C GLN A 110 -2.43 -2.09 21.24
N ASN A 111 -2.18 -2.47 19.98
CA ASN A 111 -0.91 -2.29 19.27
C ASN A 111 -0.92 -1.03 18.39
N SER A 112 -1.94 -0.18 18.50
CA SER A 112 -2.16 1.00 17.65
C SER A 112 -2.17 0.68 16.15
N MET A 113 -2.55 -0.54 15.75
CA MET A 113 -2.33 -1.03 14.39
C MET A 113 -3.64 -1.21 13.62
N TRP A 114 -3.69 -0.63 12.42
CA TRP A 114 -4.69 -0.96 11.40
C TRP A 114 -3.98 -1.38 10.11
N MET A 115 -4.16 -2.65 9.73
CA MET A 115 -3.57 -3.25 8.55
C MET A 115 -4.64 -3.45 7.48
N ILE A 116 -4.40 -2.89 6.31
CA ILE A 116 -5.25 -3.03 5.12
C ILE A 116 -4.44 -3.78 4.06
N HIS A 117 -5.07 -4.73 3.36
CA HIS A 117 -4.39 -5.48 2.31
C HIS A 117 -5.36 -5.94 1.22
N ASN A 118 -4.81 -6.50 0.14
CA ASN A 118 -5.55 -7.12 -0.95
C ASN A 118 -5.29 -8.65 -1.04
N ILE A 119 -4.76 -9.25 0.01
CA ILE A 119 -4.40 -10.68 0.09
C ILE A 119 -5.66 -11.54 0.38
N PRO A 120 -6.01 -12.51 -0.47
CA PRO A 120 -7.09 -13.46 -0.20
C PRO A 120 -6.68 -14.49 0.85
N SER A 121 -7.64 -15.04 1.60
CA SER A 121 -7.39 -16.08 2.62
C SER A 121 -6.36 -15.69 3.70
N PHE A 122 -6.25 -14.41 4.04
CA PHE A 122 -5.33 -13.88 5.05
C PHE A 122 -6.00 -12.82 5.93
N PRO A 123 -5.61 -12.67 7.21
CA PRO A 123 -4.82 -13.63 8.00
C PRO A 123 -5.62 -14.85 8.47
N ASP A 124 -4.98 -15.99 8.74
CA ASP A 124 -5.62 -17.08 9.48
C ASP A 124 -5.68 -16.74 10.97
N HIS A 125 -6.83 -16.88 11.62
CA HIS A 125 -6.98 -16.57 13.05
C HIS A 125 -6.31 -17.59 13.97
N ARG A 126 -5.95 -18.78 13.48
CA ARG A 126 -5.40 -19.87 14.29
C ARG A 126 -3.89 -19.82 14.44
N LYS A 127 -3.19 -19.50 13.35
CA LYS A 127 -1.73 -19.42 13.27
C LYS A 127 -1.35 -18.47 12.14
N PHE A 128 -0.14 -17.93 12.18
CA PHE A 128 0.39 -17.25 11.00
C PHE A 128 0.56 -18.28 9.87
N TYR A 129 0.02 -17.96 8.71
CA TYR A 129 0.13 -18.79 7.52
C TYR A 129 0.00 -17.92 6.28
N TRP A 130 0.95 -18.05 5.35
CA TRP A 130 0.90 -17.36 4.07
C TRP A 130 0.08 -18.17 3.06
N PRO A 131 -1.01 -17.61 2.50
CA PRO A 131 -1.91 -18.37 1.63
C PRO A 131 -1.30 -18.61 0.25
N GLU A 132 -1.36 -19.85 -0.23
CA GLU A 132 -0.83 -20.24 -1.54
C GLU A 132 -1.45 -19.44 -2.70
N TYR A 133 -2.74 -19.09 -2.60
CA TYR A 133 -3.42 -18.25 -3.58
C TYR A 133 -2.79 -16.87 -3.76
N ALA A 134 -2.11 -16.35 -2.74
CA ALA A 134 -1.43 -15.06 -2.79
C ALA A 134 0.02 -15.16 -3.27
N THR A 135 0.57 -16.36 -3.46
CA THR A 135 1.98 -16.56 -3.87
C THR A 135 2.21 -16.12 -5.31
N LYS A 136 1.27 -16.40 -6.21
CA LYS A 136 1.45 -16.12 -7.64
C LYS A 136 1.45 -14.64 -7.99
N GLN A 137 0.61 -13.85 -7.31
CA GLN A 137 0.44 -12.43 -7.64
C GLN A 137 1.18 -11.52 -6.65
N ALA A 138 1.45 -10.30 -7.08
CA ALA A 138 1.92 -9.23 -6.22
C ALA A 138 0.77 -8.68 -5.37
N HIS A 139 1.09 -8.26 -4.15
CA HIS A 139 0.13 -7.75 -3.18
C HIS A 139 0.72 -6.59 -2.38
N ILE A 140 -0.15 -5.71 -1.91
CA ILE A 140 0.21 -4.63 -0.98
C ILE A 140 -0.38 -4.94 0.40
N VAL A 141 0.45 -4.76 1.42
CA VAL A 141 0.02 -4.62 2.81
C VAL A 141 0.34 -3.20 3.25
N PHE A 142 -0.69 -2.46 3.64
CA PHE A 142 -0.58 -1.12 4.16
C PHE A 142 -0.87 -1.13 5.65
N CYS A 143 0.16 -0.85 6.46
CA CYS A 143 0.07 -0.86 7.91
C CYS A 143 0.14 0.57 8.47
N LEU A 144 -0.92 0.96 9.17
CA LEU A 144 -1.08 2.26 9.80
C LEU A 144 -0.92 2.13 11.31
N THR A 145 -0.12 3.03 11.89
CA THR A 145 -0.08 3.25 13.34
C THR A 145 -0.96 4.44 13.69
N LEU A 146 -2.03 4.22 14.44
CA LEU A 146 -3.04 5.22 14.77
C LEU A 146 -3.22 5.38 16.30
N PRO A 147 -3.51 6.57 16.82
CA PRO A 147 -3.69 6.80 18.27
C PRO A 147 -4.87 6.02 18.88
N TYR A 148 -4.63 5.18 19.90
CA TYR A 148 -5.64 4.28 20.48
C TYR A 148 -6.99 4.95 20.85
N ASP A 149 -6.96 6.20 21.31
CA ASP A 149 -8.15 7.00 21.62
C ASP A 149 -9.08 7.25 20.42
N THR A 150 -8.54 7.18 19.21
CA THR A 150 -9.30 7.29 17.95
C THR A 150 -9.86 5.95 17.45
N PHE A 151 -9.70 4.84 18.18
CA PHE A 151 -10.13 3.49 17.76
C PHE A 151 -11.60 3.44 17.30
N SER A 152 -12.52 4.09 18.01
CA SER A 152 -13.94 4.13 17.63
C SER A 152 -14.18 4.78 16.26
N GLN A 153 -13.33 5.74 15.85
CA GLN A 153 -13.40 6.37 14.54
C GLN A 153 -12.90 5.42 13.44
N TRP A 154 -11.86 4.61 13.71
CA TRP A 154 -11.36 3.61 12.75
C TRP A 154 -12.43 2.56 12.49
N VAL A 155 -13.01 2.05 13.57
CA VAL A 155 -14.07 1.04 13.52
C VAL A 155 -15.32 1.59 12.85
N SER A 156 -15.66 2.87 13.07
CA SER A 156 -16.75 3.52 12.34
C SER A 156 -16.51 3.56 10.83
N GLN A 157 -15.27 3.78 10.40
CA GLN A 157 -14.92 3.75 8.98
C GLN A 157 -15.07 2.33 8.41
N ILE A 158 -14.50 1.33 9.10
CA ILE A 158 -14.57 -0.07 8.71
C ILE A 158 -16.03 -0.53 8.65
N ALA A 159 -16.85 -0.20 9.66
CA ALA A 159 -18.27 -0.55 9.72
C ALA A 159 -19.06 -0.02 8.54
N TYR A 160 -18.73 1.18 8.06
CA TYR A 160 -19.39 1.76 6.90
C TYR A 160 -19.12 0.99 5.60
N GLU A 161 -17.98 0.32 5.49
CA GLU A 161 -17.66 -0.51 4.31
C GLU A 161 -18.40 -1.85 4.30
N ASN A 162 -19.14 -2.14 5.38
CA ASN A 162 -19.90 -3.38 5.59
C ASN A 162 -19.07 -4.66 5.31
N PRO A 163 -17.86 -4.81 5.86
CA PRO A 163 -16.98 -5.92 5.52
C PRO A 163 -17.44 -7.24 6.14
N LEU A 164 -17.02 -8.35 5.54
CA LEU A 164 -17.19 -9.67 6.16
C LEU A 164 -16.20 -9.85 7.31
N ILE A 165 -16.68 -9.73 8.55
CA ILE A 165 -15.93 -10.12 9.75
C ILE A 165 -15.98 -11.64 9.89
N TYR A 166 -14.82 -12.32 9.76
CA TYR A 166 -14.74 -13.78 9.90
C TYR A 166 -14.13 -14.22 11.23
N PHE A 167 -13.44 -13.32 11.93
CA PHE A 167 -12.91 -13.56 13.26
C PHE A 167 -12.76 -12.26 14.03
N HIS A 168 -13.13 -12.28 15.30
CA HIS A 168 -12.87 -11.17 16.20
C HIS A 168 -12.64 -11.68 17.62
N ASN A 169 -11.76 -11.03 18.36
CA ASN A 169 -11.76 -11.03 19.81
C ASN A 169 -11.72 -9.59 20.27
N VAL A 170 -12.73 -9.13 20.99
CA VAL A 170 -12.81 -7.73 21.46
C VAL A 170 -13.23 -7.75 22.93
N PRO A 171 -12.36 -7.30 23.85
CA PRO A 171 -12.66 -7.25 25.29
C PRO A 171 -13.88 -6.39 25.58
N LYS A 172 -14.63 -6.71 26.64
CA LYS A 172 -15.86 -5.99 27.00
C LYS A 172 -15.67 -4.47 27.14
N ARG A 173 -14.50 -4.02 27.61
CA ARG A 173 -14.18 -2.58 27.75
C ARG A 173 -14.11 -1.83 26.41
N GLU A 174 -13.88 -2.52 25.30
CA GLU A 174 -13.78 -1.93 23.96
C GLU A 174 -15.08 -2.10 23.15
N ARG A 175 -16.10 -2.76 23.72
CA ARG A 175 -17.41 -3.00 23.10
C ARG A 175 -18.30 -1.76 23.18
N THR A 176 -18.00 -0.76 22.36
CA THR A 176 -18.90 0.39 22.15
C THR A 176 -20.01 0.03 21.16
N ASN A 177 -21.07 0.85 21.11
CA ASN A 177 -22.16 0.67 20.11
C ASN A 177 -21.63 0.60 18.67
N VAL A 178 -20.59 1.37 18.34
CA VAL A 178 -19.98 1.38 17.00
C VAL A 178 -19.26 0.07 16.73
N VAL A 179 -18.56 -0.47 17.73
CA VAL A 179 -17.85 -1.75 17.62
C VAL A 179 -18.84 -2.90 17.53
N ASP A 180 -19.88 -2.93 18.35
CA ASP A 180 -20.91 -3.98 18.25
C ASP A 180 -21.72 -3.87 16.95
N SER A 181 -21.91 -2.67 16.41
CA SER A 181 -22.48 -2.48 15.08
C SER A 181 -21.60 -3.07 13.97
N LEU A 182 -20.27 -2.97 14.08
CA LEU A 182 -19.37 -3.62 13.12
C LEU A 182 -19.47 -5.15 13.22
N LEU A 183 -19.56 -5.68 14.44
CA LEU A 183 -19.44 -7.11 14.70
C LEU A 183 -20.75 -7.88 14.52
N TYR A 184 -21.88 -7.25 14.85
CA TYR A 184 -23.20 -7.90 14.88
C TYR A 184 -24.31 -7.08 14.22
N GLY A 185 -24.04 -5.81 13.89
CA GLY A 185 -25.04 -4.94 13.29
C GLY A 185 -25.47 -5.41 11.90
N LYS A 186 -26.70 -5.04 11.52
CA LYS A 186 -27.05 -5.03 10.10
C LYS A 186 -26.24 -3.90 9.45
N GLY A 187 -25.70 -4.14 8.25
CA GLY A 187 -24.88 -3.18 7.52
C GLY A 187 -25.47 -1.77 7.55
N VAL A 188 -24.61 -0.76 7.65
CA VAL A 188 -25.03 0.64 7.77
C VAL A 188 -25.81 1.02 6.50
N ILE A 189 -27.13 1.20 6.61
CA ILE A 189 -27.94 1.86 5.57
C ILE A 189 -28.03 3.33 6.00
N ALA A 190 -27.14 4.17 5.48
CA ALA A 190 -27.14 5.59 5.76
C ALA A 190 -27.07 6.37 4.45
N GLU A 191 -28.01 7.29 4.27
CA GLU A 191 -27.98 8.28 3.18
C GLU A 191 -27.10 9.48 3.60
N PRO A 192 -26.18 9.96 2.74
CA PRO A 192 -25.84 9.41 1.44
C PRO A 192 -25.10 8.06 1.57
N ASN A 193 -25.33 7.14 0.62
CA ASN A 193 -24.70 5.79 0.57
C ASN A 193 -23.18 5.79 0.31
N TYR A 194 -22.51 6.93 0.54
CA TYR A 194 -21.06 7.07 0.62
C TYR A 194 -20.62 7.94 1.80
N ARG A 195 -19.36 7.77 2.21
CA ARG A 195 -18.73 8.51 3.29
C ARG A 195 -17.34 8.98 2.90
N PHE A 196 -17.05 10.23 3.20
CA PHE A 196 -15.71 10.80 3.20
C PHE A 196 -15.35 11.25 4.62
N SER A 197 -14.16 10.89 5.08
CA SER A 197 -13.62 11.36 6.36
C SER A 197 -12.15 11.74 6.22
N ASN A 198 -11.74 12.82 6.88
CA ASN A 198 -10.34 13.23 6.99
C ASN A 198 -9.92 13.48 8.45
N SER A 199 -10.67 12.91 9.39
CA SER A 199 -10.48 13.13 10.83
C SER A 199 -9.28 12.37 11.40
N LEU A 200 -8.88 11.27 10.77
CA LEU A 200 -7.80 10.43 11.26
C LEU A 200 -6.42 10.96 10.88
N LYS A 201 -5.51 10.88 11.84
CA LYS A 201 -4.08 11.07 11.64
C LYS A 201 -3.33 9.88 12.19
N THR A 202 -2.26 9.49 11.51
CA THR A 202 -1.29 8.54 12.05
C THR A 202 -0.61 9.12 13.30
N VAL A 203 0.01 8.25 14.10
CA VAL A 203 0.92 8.68 15.19
C VAL A 203 2.07 9.55 14.63
N GLY A 204 2.48 9.33 13.38
CA GLY A 204 3.46 10.14 12.66
C GLY A 204 2.95 11.51 12.16
N GLY A 205 1.67 11.83 12.37
CA GLY A 205 1.07 13.12 12.01
C GLY A 205 0.50 13.21 10.59
N GLU A 206 0.63 12.17 9.77
CA GLU A 206 0.05 12.14 8.42
C GLU A 206 -1.47 12.08 8.48
N ARG A 207 -2.11 13.03 7.80
CA ARG A 207 -3.56 13.05 7.65
C ARG A 207 -4.00 11.96 6.67
N LEU A 208 -4.96 11.16 7.10
CA LEU A 208 -5.63 10.17 6.29
C LEU A 208 -6.92 10.74 5.72
N PHE A 209 -7.25 10.30 4.53
CA PHE A 209 -8.48 10.63 3.84
C PHE A 209 -9.14 9.32 3.43
N LEU A 210 -10.29 9.04 4.00
CA LEU A 210 -10.98 7.77 3.93
C LEU A 210 -12.21 7.94 3.06
N PHE A 211 -12.28 7.15 1.99
CA PHE A 211 -13.42 7.12 1.08
C PHE A 211 -14.06 5.74 1.18
N SER A 212 -15.35 5.69 1.48
CA SER A 212 -16.08 4.44 1.55
C SER A 212 -17.43 4.59 0.88
N LYS A 213 -17.91 3.49 0.29
CA LYS A 213 -19.23 3.42 -0.33
C LYS A 213 -19.91 2.11 0.03
N LEU A 214 -21.24 2.16 0.05
CA LEU A 214 -22.08 0.97 0.12
C LEU A 214 -22.38 0.43 -1.29
N ALA A 215 -22.88 -0.80 -1.39
CA ALA A 215 -23.26 -1.40 -2.67
C ALA A 215 -24.38 -0.60 -3.35
N GLU A 216 -25.28 -0.04 -2.54
CA GLU A 216 -26.44 0.77 -2.90
C GLU A 216 -26.07 2.15 -3.44
N SER A 217 -24.82 2.59 -3.31
CA SER A 217 -24.37 3.88 -3.82
C SER A 217 -24.45 4.02 -5.33
N ASN A 218 -24.29 2.91 -6.07
CA ASN A 218 -24.21 2.91 -7.52
C ASN A 218 -23.15 3.92 -8.07
N MET A 219 -22.01 4.05 -7.38
CA MET A 219 -20.97 5.04 -7.71
C MET A 219 -19.60 4.42 -8.07
N ASP A 220 -18.92 5.08 -9.02
CA ASP A 220 -17.48 4.90 -9.29
C ASP A 220 -16.65 5.55 -8.16
N MET A 221 -15.94 4.73 -7.38
CA MET A 221 -15.09 5.18 -6.26
C MET A 221 -13.98 6.13 -6.73
N TYR A 222 -13.42 5.88 -7.90
CA TYR A 222 -12.35 6.70 -8.46
C TYR A 222 -12.90 8.06 -8.87
N GLN A 223 -14.10 8.10 -9.46
CA GLN A 223 -14.76 9.38 -9.74
C GLN A 223 -15.06 10.16 -8.45
N LEU A 224 -15.50 9.50 -7.39
CA LEU A 224 -15.74 10.13 -6.08
C LEU A 224 -14.46 10.80 -5.56
N ILE A 225 -13.34 10.08 -5.56
CA ILE A 225 -12.02 10.60 -5.15
C ILE A 225 -11.62 11.80 -6.03
N GLY A 226 -11.78 11.67 -7.34
CA GLY A 226 -11.46 12.71 -8.31
C GLY A 226 -12.23 14.01 -8.11
N LYS A 227 -13.56 13.91 -7.92
CA LYS A 227 -14.43 15.05 -7.64
C LYS A 227 -14.05 15.72 -6.32
N MET A 228 -13.85 14.93 -5.27
CA MET A 228 -13.54 15.45 -3.93
C MET A 228 -12.20 16.18 -3.87
N TYR A 229 -11.21 15.75 -4.65
CA TYR A 229 -9.93 16.43 -4.73
C TYR A 229 -9.83 17.46 -5.85
N ASN A 230 -10.80 17.55 -6.78
CA ASN A 230 -10.65 18.31 -8.02
C ASN A 230 -9.28 18.05 -8.66
N ALA A 231 -8.92 16.78 -8.79
CA ALA A 231 -7.55 16.35 -9.08
C ALA A 231 -7.48 15.32 -10.20
N THR A 232 -6.42 15.41 -10.98
CA THR A 232 -6.04 14.42 -11.99
C THR A 232 -5.27 13.31 -11.32
N PHE A 233 -5.59 12.05 -11.63
CA PHE A 233 -4.85 10.91 -11.10
C PHE A 233 -4.67 9.78 -12.12
N ARG A 234 -3.64 8.98 -11.87
CA ARG A 234 -3.39 7.70 -12.53
C ARG A 234 -3.69 6.58 -11.56
N PHE A 235 -4.32 5.51 -12.04
CA PHE A 235 -4.62 4.34 -11.21
C PHE A 235 -4.05 3.07 -11.81
N TRP A 236 -3.56 2.20 -10.92
CA TRP A 236 -3.04 0.88 -11.20
C TRP A 236 -4.00 -0.18 -10.70
N GLU A 237 -4.24 -1.17 -11.54
CA GLU A 237 -5.02 -2.36 -11.22
C GLU A 237 -4.68 -3.51 -12.18
N LYS A 238 -5.23 -4.68 -11.87
CA LYS A 238 -5.16 -5.87 -12.71
C LYS A 238 -5.82 -5.61 -14.08
N SER A 239 -5.25 -6.15 -15.17
CA SER A 239 -5.67 -5.80 -16.53
C SER A 239 -6.59 -6.76 -17.24
N ASP A 240 -6.97 -7.88 -16.64
CA ASP A 240 -7.34 -9.05 -17.43
C ASP A 240 -8.61 -8.95 -18.27
N GLU A 241 -9.54 -8.02 -18.03
CA GLU A 241 -10.75 -7.93 -18.87
C GLU A 241 -11.08 -6.45 -19.14
N ALA A 242 -11.03 -6.01 -20.40
CA ALA A 242 -11.27 -4.61 -20.79
C ALA A 242 -12.76 -4.27 -20.89
N ASP A 243 -13.58 -5.26 -21.26
CA ASP A 243 -15.05 -5.22 -21.36
C ASP A 243 -15.73 -5.05 -20.01
N GLN A 244 -15.08 -5.48 -18.93
CA GLN A 244 -15.55 -5.27 -17.57
C GLN A 244 -15.17 -3.91 -16.98
N LYS A 245 -14.43 -3.04 -17.68
CA LYS A 245 -13.93 -1.78 -17.10
C LYS A 245 -14.89 -0.61 -17.28
N LEU A 246 -14.75 0.37 -16.38
CA LEU A 246 -15.36 1.67 -16.52
C LEU A 246 -14.51 2.57 -17.41
N ASP A 247 -15.16 3.38 -18.24
CA ASP A 247 -14.48 4.28 -19.16
C ASP A 247 -13.60 5.30 -18.41
N ASN A 248 -12.53 5.74 -19.06
CA ASN A 248 -11.71 6.84 -18.57
C ASN A 248 -12.54 8.12 -18.49
N ILE A 249 -12.40 8.86 -17.39
CA ILE A 249 -13.09 10.14 -17.23
C ILE A 249 -12.10 11.23 -17.60
N CYS A 250 -12.42 11.98 -18.65
CA CYS A 250 -11.58 13.09 -19.10
C CYS A 250 -12.45 14.32 -19.29
N SER A 251 -12.34 15.25 -18.36
CA SER A 251 -13.02 16.54 -18.39
C SER A 251 -11.99 17.65 -18.16
N ARG A 252 -12.41 18.89 -18.37
CA ARG A 252 -11.58 20.08 -18.09
C ARG A 252 -11.06 20.13 -16.64
N TYR A 253 -11.79 19.55 -15.68
CA TYR A 253 -11.53 19.69 -14.25
C TYR A 253 -11.06 18.39 -13.58
N LEU A 254 -11.28 17.24 -14.23
CA LEU A 254 -10.99 15.92 -13.68
C LEU A 254 -10.52 14.99 -14.80
N THR A 255 -9.36 14.37 -14.61
CA THR A 255 -8.85 13.31 -15.49
C THR A 255 -8.51 12.06 -14.66
N VAL A 256 -9.09 10.93 -15.04
CA VAL A 256 -8.90 9.61 -14.43
C VAL A 256 -8.35 8.69 -15.50
N LYS A 257 -7.05 8.35 -15.40
CA LYS A 257 -6.37 7.53 -16.41
C LYS A 257 -5.85 6.24 -15.83
N ARG A 258 -6.16 5.15 -16.52
CA ARG A 258 -5.58 3.85 -16.23
C ARG A 258 -4.14 3.78 -16.70
N ILE A 259 -3.29 3.15 -15.91
CA ILE A 259 -1.92 2.78 -16.32
C ILE A 259 -1.78 1.28 -16.47
N TYR A 260 -1.05 0.86 -17.50
CA TYR A 260 -0.92 -0.54 -17.91
C TYR A 260 0.47 -0.89 -18.48
N GLY A 261 0.80 -2.18 -18.51
CA GLY A 261 2.09 -2.71 -18.89
C GLY A 261 2.86 -3.22 -17.67
N ASN A 262 3.99 -2.59 -17.37
CA ASN A 262 4.84 -2.92 -16.22
C ASN A 262 5.03 -1.68 -15.34
N ILE A 263 5.01 -1.86 -14.03
CA ILE A 263 5.69 -0.94 -13.09
C ILE A 263 7.08 -1.48 -12.74
N TYR A 264 7.97 -0.60 -12.28
CA TYR A 264 9.32 -0.97 -11.84
C TYR A 264 9.59 -0.39 -10.45
N LEU A 265 9.81 -1.25 -9.45
CA LEU A 265 9.99 -0.81 -8.06
C LEU A 265 11.46 -0.49 -7.76
N PHE A 266 11.91 0.74 -8.05
CA PHE A 266 13.31 1.16 -7.89
C PHE A 266 13.85 0.94 -6.48
N LEU A 267 14.93 0.16 -6.37
CA LEU A 267 15.52 -0.26 -5.11
C LEU A 267 16.59 0.71 -4.61
N ASN A 268 16.66 0.87 -3.28
CA ASN A 268 17.76 1.55 -2.61
C ASN A 268 18.91 0.58 -2.29
N ASN A 269 19.54 -0.03 -3.30
CA ASN A 269 20.71 -0.90 -3.08
C ASN A 269 21.99 -0.29 -3.67
N PRO A 270 22.93 0.17 -2.83
CA PRO A 270 24.22 0.69 -3.29
C PRO A 270 25.21 -0.38 -3.76
N GLU A 271 24.98 -1.68 -3.55
CA GLU A 271 25.93 -2.73 -3.95
C GLU A 271 25.74 -3.22 -5.40
N GLN A 272 24.64 -2.89 -6.08
CA GLN A 272 24.41 -3.21 -7.51
C GLN A 272 25.08 -2.22 -8.48
N ILE A 273 25.97 -1.36 -7.98
CA ILE A 273 26.60 -0.29 -8.76
C ILE A 273 27.79 -0.85 -9.56
N ALA A 274 27.56 -1.22 -10.82
CA ALA A 274 28.64 -1.32 -11.81
C ALA A 274 29.04 0.11 -12.24
N HIS A 275 30.30 0.48 -12.02
CA HIS A 275 30.83 1.80 -12.36
C HIS A 275 31.39 1.78 -13.79
N GLU A 276 30.72 2.44 -14.73
CA GLU A 276 31.33 2.84 -16.01
C GLU A 276 31.71 4.33 -15.92
N ASP A 277 32.94 4.66 -16.34
CA ASP A 277 33.45 6.03 -16.34
C ASP A 277 32.82 6.85 -17.48
N TYR A 278 32.02 7.88 -17.14
CA TYR A 278 31.38 8.77 -18.13
C TYR A 278 32.03 10.16 -18.15
N LYS A 279 32.40 10.62 -19.36
CA LYS A 279 33.26 11.80 -19.63
C LYS A 279 32.56 13.16 -19.74
N THR A 280 31.24 13.28 -19.62
CA THR A 280 30.52 14.54 -19.89
C THR A 280 29.52 14.90 -18.79
N GLY A 281 29.78 16.02 -18.08
CA GLY A 281 28.88 16.59 -17.06
C GLY A 281 28.49 18.05 -17.36
N ILE A 282 27.35 18.49 -16.83
CA ILE A 282 26.77 19.85 -16.90
C ILE A 282 26.88 20.54 -15.54
N ASN A 283 27.09 21.86 -15.51
CA ASN A 283 27.10 22.65 -14.28
C ASN A 283 25.75 22.59 -13.54
N CYS A 284 25.71 21.97 -12.35
CA CYS A 284 24.47 21.75 -11.59
C CYS A 284 23.91 23.03 -10.92
N SER A 285 24.60 24.16 -11.07
CA SER A 285 24.24 25.41 -10.39
C SER A 285 23.07 26.14 -11.05
N GLU A 286 22.72 25.77 -12.29
CA GLU A 286 21.91 26.62 -13.17
C GLU A 286 20.51 26.08 -13.51
N LEU A 287 20.15 24.84 -13.14
CA LEU A 287 18.91 24.19 -13.65
C LEU A 287 18.17 23.20 -12.72
N VAL A 288 18.41 23.17 -11.40
CA VAL A 288 18.25 21.90 -10.66
C VAL A 288 17.26 21.97 -9.48
N ASN A 289 16.42 20.94 -9.33
CA ASN A 289 15.48 20.79 -8.21
C ASN A 289 16.18 20.28 -6.92
N GLU A 290 15.53 20.38 -5.75
CA GLU A 290 16.15 20.00 -4.46
C GLU A 290 16.58 18.52 -4.35
N LEU A 291 15.87 17.59 -5.01
CA LEU A 291 16.19 16.16 -4.99
C LEU A 291 17.49 15.89 -5.74
N GLU A 292 17.70 16.57 -6.86
CA GLU A 292 18.90 16.46 -7.70
C GLU A 292 20.15 17.07 -7.01
N ILE A 293 20.00 18.14 -6.23
CA ILE A 293 21.09 18.70 -5.41
C ILE A 293 21.53 17.69 -4.33
N GLN A 294 20.59 17.00 -3.70
CA GLN A 294 20.91 15.96 -2.71
C GLN A 294 21.62 14.76 -3.34
N LEU A 295 21.23 14.39 -4.57
CA LEU A 295 21.89 13.34 -5.33
C LEU A 295 23.29 13.78 -5.79
N CYS A 296 23.45 15.01 -6.28
CA CYS A 296 24.73 15.58 -6.74
C CYS A 296 25.84 15.50 -5.68
N LYS A 297 25.54 15.84 -4.42
CA LYS A 297 26.50 15.77 -3.31
C LYS A 297 27.08 14.37 -3.09
N LYS A 298 26.33 13.31 -3.43
CA LYS A 298 26.80 11.92 -3.33
C LYS A 298 27.63 11.48 -4.53
N TRP A 299 27.51 12.14 -5.68
CA TRP A 299 28.18 11.76 -6.93
C TRP A 299 29.56 12.40 -7.09
N LYS A 300 29.91 13.38 -6.24
CA LYS A 300 31.26 13.96 -6.12
C LYS A 300 32.38 12.95 -5.85
N PHE A 301 32.06 11.69 -5.59
CA PHE A 301 33.02 10.61 -5.33
C PHE A 301 33.57 9.91 -6.59
N HIS A 302 33.16 10.28 -7.81
CA HIS A 302 33.77 9.76 -9.05
C HIS A 302 34.08 10.87 -10.07
N HIS A 303 34.98 10.56 -11.02
CA HIS A 303 35.74 11.37 -12.01
C HIS A 303 35.00 12.45 -12.85
N LEU A 304 33.92 13.02 -12.36
CA LEU A 304 33.30 14.21 -12.92
C LEU A 304 34.10 15.46 -12.49
N PRO A 305 34.27 16.46 -13.39
CA PRO A 305 34.76 17.77 -13.01
C PRO A 305 33.97 18.34 -11.82
N LEU A 306 34.66 19.06 -10.92
CA LEU A 306 34.05 19.72 -9.76
C LEU A 306 32.79 20.51 -10.21
N ASN A 307 31.65 20.27 -9.57
CA ASN A 307 30.35 20.92 -9.82
C ASN A 307 29.62 20.51 -11.12
N SER A 308 29.94 19.35 -11.69
CA SER A 308 29.22 18.81 -12.85
C SER A 308 28.30 17.62 -12.51
N CYS A 309 27.12 17.58 -13.15
CA CYS A 309 26.07 16.55 -13.05
C CYS A 309 25.85 15.91 -14.41
N PRO A 310 25.43 14.64 -14.50
CA PRO A 310 24.96 14.07 -15.75
C PRO A 310 23.77 14.86 -16.30
N ARG A 311 23.64 14.93 -17.63
CA ARG A 311 22.47 15.48 -18.33
C ARG A 311 21.15 14.86 -17.84
N GLU A 312 20.04 15.55 -17.98
CA GLU A 312 18.70 15.07 -17.57
C GLU A 312 18.31 13.71 -18.18
N ASP A 313 18.62 13.48 -19.47
CA ASP A 313 18.42 12.19 -20.14
C ASP A 313 19.45 11.11 -19.72
N TYR A 314 20.63 11.53 -19.28
CA TYR A 314 21.68 10.67 -18.76
C TYR A 314 21.48 10.31 -17.29
N LEU A 315 20.90 11.19 -16.47
CA LEU A 315 20.66 10.97 -15.04
C LEU A 315 19.62 9.87 -14.87
N TRP A 316 18.55 9.87 -15.66
CA TRP A 316 17.56 8.79 -15.65
C TRP A 316 18.08 7.50 -16.26
N LYS A 317 18.88 7.56 -17.33
CA LYS A 317 19.56 6.36 -17.86
C LYS A 317 20.56 5.79 -16.86
N LEU A 318 21.32 6.63 -16.15
CA LEU A 318 22.20 6.22 -15.06
C LEU A 318 21.40 5.74 -13.86
N MET A 319 20.28 6.33 -13.47
CA MET A 319 19.43 5.80 -12.40
C MET A 319 18.85 4.43 -12.78
N PHE A 320 18.42 4.29 -14.03
CA PHE A 320 17.94 3.05 -14.64
C PHE A 320 19.03 1.96 -14.71
N TYR A 321 20.29 2.34 -15.02
CA TYR A 321 21.44 1.41 -15.07
C TYR A 321 22.04 1.12 -13.69
N ARG A 322 22.06 2.09 -12.77
CA ARG A 322 22.84 2.08 -11.51
C ARG A 322 22.04 1.65 -10.29
N PHE A 323 20.71 1.79 -10.31
CA PHE A 323 19.81 1.25 -9.27
C PHE A 323 19.14 -0.07 -9.70
N GLY A 324 19.56 -0.62 -10.84
CA GLY A 324 18.96 -1.78 -11.48
C GLY A 324 17.53 -1.49 -11.92
N THR A 325 17.02 -2.27 -12.87
CA THR A 325 15.57 -2.43 -12.95
C THR A 325 15.13 -3.02 -11.61
N GLY A 326 14.54 -2.18 -10.76
CA GLY A 326 13.72 -2.68 -9.67
C GLY A 326 12.73 -3.72 -10.22
N PRO A 327 12.26 -4.69 -9.42
CA PRO A 327 11.45 -5.78 -9.91
C PRO A 327 10.29 -5.26 -10.76
N GLY A 328 10.25 -5.70 -12.01
CA GLY A 328 9.19 -5.36 -12.96
C GLY A 328 7.95 -6.18 -12.67
N ILE A 329 6.82 -5.52 -12.42
CA ILE A 329 5.55 -6.20 -12.13
C ILE A 329 4.56 -5.84 -13.23
N LYS A 330 4.02 -6.85 -13.91
CA LYS A 330 2.95 -6.68 -14.88
C LYS A 330 1.63 -6.47 -14.17
N ASN A 331 0.73 -5.68 -14.74
CA ASN A 331 -0.62 -5.51 -14.21
C ASN A 331 -1.32 -6.83 -13.90
N ASN A 332 -1.22 -7.83 -14.77
CA ASN A 332 -1.93 -9.12 -14.63
C ASN A 332 -1.39 -9.95 -13.47
N ASP A 333 -0.12 -9.75 -13.16
CA ASP A 333 0.57 -10.41 -12.07
C ASP A 333 0.41 -9.64 -10.75
N ASP A 334 -0.40 -8.57 -10.71
CA ASP A 334 -0.58 -7.70 -9.56
C ASP A 334 -2.05 -7.60 -9.15
N ALA A 335 -2.34 -8.03 -7.93
CA ALA A 335 -3.68 -7.95 -7.38
C ALA A 335 -3.98 -6.59 -6.73
N SER A 336 -3.01 -5.68 -6.59
CA SER A 336 -3.18 -4.42 -5.86
C SER A 336 -4.02 -3.41 -6.65
N LYS A 337 -4.63 -2.47 -5.92
CA LYS A 337 -5.38 -1.35 -6.48
C LYS A 337 -4.95 -0.09 -5.76
N TRP A 338 -4.32 0.81 -6.49
CA TRP A 338 -3.83 2.06 -5.94
C TRP A 338 -3.87 3.17 -7.00
N LEU A 339 -3.81 4.41 -6.55
CA LEU A 339 -3.76 5.57 -7.43
C LEU A 339 -2.83 6.63 -6.87
N ILE A 340 -2.29 7.45 -7.78
CA ILE A 340 -1.51 8.64 -7.43
C ILE A 340 -2.06 9.87 -8.13
N GLU A 341 -2.09 10.96 -7.39
CA GLU A 341 -2.51 12.28 -7.88
C GLU A 341 -1.37 12.98 -8.63
N LEU A 342 -1.67 13.74 -9.69
CA LEU A 342 -0.64 14.33 -10.56
C LEU A 342 -0.51 15.86 -10.49
N ASN A 343 -1.46 16.57 -9.90
CA ASN A 343 -1.51 18.05 -9.87
C ASN A 343 -0.87 18.64 -8.59
N GLY A 344 0.15 17.97 -8.03
CA GLY A 344 1.03 18.51 -6.99
C GLY A 344 0.56 18.34 -5.55
N LYS A 345 -0.60 17.73 -5.30
CA LYS A 345 -1.06 17.42 -3.93
C LYS A 345 -0.30 16.24 -3.31
N LYS A 346 0.38 15.43 -4.14
CA LYS A 346 1.22 14.29 -3.70
C LYS A 346 0.42 13.30 -2.85
N ILE A 347 -0.77 12.95 -3.36
CA ILE A 347 -1.69 12.02 -2.72
C ILE A 347 -1.48 10.63 -3.32
N TRP A 348 -1.30 9.65 -2.44
CA TRP A 348 -1.32 8.23 -2.79
C TRP A 348 -2.51 7.58 -2.09
N CYS A 349 -3.23 6.71 -2.81
CA CYS A 349 -4.32 5.93 -2.23
C CYS A 349 -4.17 4.45 -2.52
N PHE A 350 -4.65 3.63 -1.59
CA PHE A 350 -4.74 2.19 -1.70
C PHE A 350 -6.12 1.71 -1.26
N GLY A 351 -6.64 0.70 -1.94
CA GLY A 351 -7.91 0.10 -1.57
C GLY A 351 -8.16 -1.24 -2.22
N SER A 352 -9.38 -1.71 -2.07
CA SER A 352 -9.77 -3.06 -2.46
C SER A 352 -10.67 -3.12 -3.70
N LEU A 353 -11.23 -1.98 -4.11
CA LEU A 353 -12.15 -1.88 -5.24
C LEU A 353 -11.37 -1.68 -6.56
N PRO A 354 -11.39 -2.65 -7.52
CA PRO A 354 -10.94 -2.40 -8.89
C PRO A 354 -11.90 -1.43 -9.60
N ARG A 355 -11.46 -0.74 -10.66
CA ARG A 355 -12.30 0.17 -11.45
C ARG A 355 -13.05 -0.57 -12.56
N GLU A 356 -13.73 -1.64 -12.18
CA GLU A 356 -14.57 -2.47 -13.05
C GLU A 356 -16.05 -2.07 -12.90
N ARG A 357 -16.91 -2.38 -13.87
CA ARG A 357 -18.35 -2.11 -13.83
C ARG A 357 -19.00 -2.71 -12.59
N GLN A 358 -18.52 -3.88 -12.16
CA GLN A 358 -19.03 -4.56 -10.97
C GLN A 358 -18.76 -3.77 -9.67
N GLN A 359 -17.70 -2.97 -9.61
CA GLN A 359 -17.35 -2.16 -8.41
C GLN A 359 -18.47 -1.19 -8.01
N ILE A 360 -19.26 -0.74 -8.99
CA ILE A 360 -20.42 0.12 -8.75
C ILE A 360 -21.40 -0.54 -7.76
N LEU A 361 -21.52 -1.86 -7.79
CA LEU A 361 -22.42 -2.68 -6.97
C LEU A 361 -21.73 -3.32 -5.75
N CYS A 362 -20.48 -2.98 -5.46
CA CYS A 362 -19.74 -3.50 -4.31
C CYS A 362 -19.64 -2.44 -3.20
N SER A 363 -19.71 -2.85 -1.93
CA SER A 363 -19.25 -1.99 -0.84
C SER A 363 -17.72 -2.09 -0.70
N GLY A 364 -17.12 -1.03 -0.20
CA GLY A 364 -15.69 -1.00 0.08
C GLY A 364 -15.16 0.41 0.22
N GLY A 365 -13.85 0.50 0.44
CA GLY A 365 -13.16 1.77 0.62
C GLY A 365 -11.79 1.88 -0.01
N MET A 366 -11.33 3.13 -0.06
CA MET A 366 -9.97 3.53 -0.39
C MET A 366 -9.45 4.47 0.69
N ILE A 367 -8.22 4.22 1.11
CA ILE A 367 -7.50 5.07 2.05
C ILE A 367 -6.47 5.85 1.25
N CYS A 368 -6.57 7.16 1.31
CA CYS A 368 -5.65 8.11 0.73
C CYS A 368 -4.83 8.78 1.82
N MET A 369 -3.58 9.11 1.51
CA MET A 369 -2.75 9.94 2.38
C MET A 369 -1.92 10.92 1.54
N GLN A 370 -1.72 12.11 2.10
CA GLN A 370 -0.78 13.07 1.54
C GLN A 370 0.60 12.78 2.12
N ASN A 371 1.46 12.17 1.33
CA ASN A 371 2.82 11.83 1.74
C ASN A 371 3.75 11.85 0.53
N GLU A 372 4.62 12.84 0.48
CA GLU A 372 5.54 13.04 -0.64
C GLU A 372 6.48 11.86 -0.87
N LYS A 373 6.96 11.21 0.20
CA LYS A 373 7.91 10.09 0.05
C LYS A 373 7.24 8.89 -0.62
N ILE A 374 6.06 8.52 -0.11
CA ILE A 374 5.27 7.43 -0.68
C ILE A 374 4.88 7.78 -2.11
N TRP A 375 4.37 8.99 -2.33
CA TRP A 375 3.99 9.44 -3.66
C TRP A 375 5.15 9.37 -4.65
N ASN A 376 6.35 9.84 -4.30
CA ASN A 376 7.53 9.80 -5.16
C ASN A 376 7.93 8.37 -5.53
N ALA A 377 7.85 7.42 -4.59
CA ALA A 377 8.19 6.02 -4.86
C ALA A 377 7.21 5.37 -5.86
N PHE A 378 5.92 5.69 -5.78
CA PHE A 378 4.90 5.22 -6.72
C PHE A 378 4.97 5.96 -8.06
N ASP A 379 5.18 7.29 -8.07
CA ASP A 379 5.36 8.07 -9.30
C ASP A 379 6.60 7.61 -10.09
N ALA A 380 7.71 7.35 -9.39
CA ALA A 380 8.89 6.76 -10.00
C ALA A 380 8.55 5.39 -10.63
N SER A 381 7.79 4.55 -9.93
CA SER A 381 7.48 3.19 -10.41
C SER A 381 6.71 3.14 -11.73
N ILE A 382 6.02 4.22 -12.09
CA ILE A 382 5.17 4.29 -13.28
C ILE A 382 5.78 5.08 -14.44
N LYS A 383 7.03 5.53 -14.33
CA LYS A 383 7.68 6.38 -15.36
C LYS A 383 7.72 5.71 -16.75
N PHE A 384 7.87 4.39 -16.78
CA PHE A 384 7.93 3.59 -18.01
C PHE A 384 6.62 2.82 -18.30
N THR A 385 5.58 3.07 -17.50
CA THR A 385 4.27 2.45 -17.66
C THR A 385 3.45 3.23 -18.68
N LYS A 386 2.68 2.52 -19.50
CA LYS A 386 1.79 3.16 -20.47
C LYS A 386 0.57 3.71 -19.74
N ALA A 387 -0.01 4.79 -20.25
CA ALA A 387 -1.26 5.34 -19.76
C ALA A 387 -2.28 5.33 -20.90
N GLU A 388 -3.52 4.95 -20.59
CA GLU A 388 -4.60 5.01 -21.58
C GLU A 388 -4.88 6.47 -21.96
N SER A 389 -5.19 6.68 -23.24
CA SER A 389 -5.61 7.97 -23.76
C SER A 389 -7.05 8.28 -23.33
N CYS A 390 -7.33 9.56 -23.16
CA CYS A 390 -8.70 10.03 -23.23
C CYS A 390 -9.14 9.91 -24.69
N ILE A 391 -10.24 9.20 -24.95
CA ILE A 391 -10.89 9.18 -26.26
C ILE A 391 -11.85 10.35 -26.32
#